data_AF-A0A946CH44-F1
#
_entry.id   AF-A0A946CH44-F1
#
_cell.length_a   1.000
_cell.length_b   1.000
_cell.length_c   1.000
_cell.angle_alpha   90.00
_cell.angle_beta   90.00
_cell.angle_gamma   90.00
#
_symmetry.space_group_name_H-M   'P 1'
#
loop_
_entity.id
_entity.type
_entity.pdbx_description
1 polymer ?
#
loop_
_entity_poly.entity_id
_entity_poly.type
_entity_poly.pdbx_seq_one_letter_code
_entity_poly.pdbx_strand_id
1 'polypeptide(L)'
;MHAMIAISVLITARLVATATADPAISDASGQWFCQPDDPDQPQIQIDFTEDAYRRCDQHICSIYDLSPVEQAGDHVRITFGGVGVMEASPDGARYVETVKVGGTRIINQGSCTFRSLDDLHLENTQAATPGRATL
;
A
#
# COMPACT_ATOMS: atom_id res chain seq x y z
N MET A 1 55.62 34.89 -32.47
CA MET A 1 54.18 35.19 -32.45
C MET A 1 53.41 33.87 -32.61
N HIS A 2 52.70 33.51 -31.55
CA HIS A 2 51.52 32.62 -31.45
C HIS A 2 51.59 31.19 -32.01
N ALA A 3 51.88 30.24 -31.10
CA ALA A 3 51.48 28.85 -31.21
C ALA A 3 50.01 28.71 -30.74
N MET A 4 49.14 28.14 -31.58
CA MET A 4 47.77 27.79 -31.19
C MET A 4 47.73 26.34 -30.70
N ILE A 5 47.38 26.14 -29.43
CA ILE A 5 47.09 24.83 -28.85
C ILE A 5 45.57 24.64 -28.94
N ALA A 6 45.13 23.69 -29.75
CA ALA A 6 43.73 23.25 -29.79
C ALA A 6 43.50 22.28 -28.62
N ILE A 7 42.70 22.70 -27.64
CA ILE A 7 42.29 21.86 -26.51
C ILE A 7 40.99 21.15 -26.90
N SER A 8 41.10 19.87 -27.25
CA SER A 8 39.94 19.00 -27.48
C SER A 8 39.30 18.63 -26.14
N VAL A 9 38.15 19.23 -25.84
CA VAL A 9 37.33 18.85 -24.68
C VAL A 9 36.52 17.61 -25.06
N LEU A 10 36.94 16.42 -24.60
CA LEU A 10 36.10 15.23 -24.62
C LEU A 10 35.02 15.38 -23.56
N ILE A 11 33.79 15.64 -23.98
CA ILE A 11 32.60 15.58 -23.13
C ILE A 11 32.27 14.09 -22.96
N THR A 12 32.69 13.50 -21.84
CA THR A 12 32.20 12.18 -21.41
C THR A 12 30.75 12.31 -20.97
N ALA A 13 29.83 12.04 -21.90
CA ALA A 13 28.42 11.89 -21.58
C ALA A 13 28.26 10.70 -20.61
N ARG A 14 28.06 10.99 -19.33
CA ARG A 14 27.56 9.98 -18.39
C ARG A 14 26.13 9.66 -18.83
N LEU A 15 25.96 8.48 -19.44
CA LEU A 15 24.64 7.86 -19.56
C LEU A 15 24.12 7.62 -18.14
N VAL A 16 23.27 8.53 -17.66
CA VAL A 16 22.39 8.23 -16.54
C VAL A 16 21.37 7.25 -17.11
N ALA A 17 21.49 5.98 -16.74
CA ALA A 17 20.43 5.03 -16.96
C ALA A 17 19.23 5.51 -16.12
N THR A 18 18.31 6.24 -16.75
CA THR A 18 16.96 6.36 -16.23
C THR A 18 16.40 4.95 -16.28
N ALA A 19 16.28 4.31 -15.12
CA ALA A 19 15.35 3.20 -14.97
C ALA A 19 14.02 3.71 -15.52
N THR A 20 13.59 3.16 -16.65
CA THR A 20 12.25 3.41 -17.16
C THR A 20 11.33 2.84 -16.10
N ALA A 21 10.72 3.72 -15.31
CA ALA A 21 9.65 3.35 -14.41
C ALA A 21 8.63 2.56 -15.24
N ASP A 22 8.30 1.36 -14.76
CA ASP A 22 7.15 0.58 -15.21
C ASP A 22 5.92 1.49 -15.28
N PRO A 23 4.97 1.24 -16.18
CA PRO A 23 3.94 2.20 -16.56
C PRO A 23 3.08 2.57 -15.35
N ALA A 24 3.26 3.81 -14.88
CA ALA A 24 2.30 4.64 -14.18
C ALA A 24 1.20 3.91 -13.38
N ILE A 25 1.57 3.19 -12.33
CA ILE A 25 0.84 3.35 -11.08
C ILE A 25 1.15 4.79 -10.68
N SER A 26 0.17 5.70 -10.74
CA SER A 26 0.41 7.08 -10.33
C SER A 26 1.04 7.05 -8.93
N ASP A 27 2.06 7.86 -8.64
CA ASP A 27 2.83 7.78 -7.38
C ASP A 27 1.98 7.90 -6.08
N ALA A 28 0.66 8.11 -6.18
CA ALA A 28 -0.31 8.14 -5.08
C ALA A 28 -1.54 7.21 -5.25
N SER A 29 -1.66 6.43 -6.33
CA SER A 29 -2.78 5.46 -6.46
C SER A 29 -2.58 4.32 -5.49
N GLY A 30 -3.62 4.02 -4.68
CA GLY A 30 -3.53 3.04 -3.61
C GLY A 30 -2.92 3.57 -2.31
N GLN A 31 -2.67 4.88 -2.18
CA GLN A 31 -2.20 5.48 -0.92
C GLN A 31 -3.35 5.95 -0.03
N TRP A 32 -3.36 5.43 1.19
CA TRP A 32 -4.42 5.63 2.18
C TRP A 32 -3.82 6.22 3.45
N PHE A 33 -4.44 7.28 3.97
CA PHE A 33 -4.04 7.91 5.22
C PHE A 33 -5.07 7.60 6.30
N CYS A 34 -4.65 6.89 7.32
CA CYS A 34 -5.49 6.36 8.38
C CYS A 34 -5.22 7.11 9.70
N GLN A 35 -6.27 7.70 10.26
CA GLN A 35 -6.25 8.30 11.59
C GLN A 35 -6.80 7.30 12.61
N PRO A 36 -5.99 6.85 13.59
CA PRO A 36 -6.50 6.08 14.73
C PRO A 36 -7.53 6.89 15.54
N ASP A 37 -8.49 6.20 16.14
CA ASP A 37 -9.50 6.78 17.05
C ASP A 37 -8.86 7.33 18.34
N ASP A 38 -7.75 6.72 18.75
CA ASP A 38 -6.93 7.20 19.86
C ASP A 38 -5.99 8.32 19.37
N PRO A 39 -6.17 9.57 19.82
CA PRO A 39 -5.41 10.71 19.33
C PRO A 39 -3.92 10.66 19.71
N ASP A 40 -3.55 9.85 20.70
CA ASP A 40 -2.15 9.68 21.09
C ASP A 40 -1.40 8.71 20.16
N GLN A 41 -2.12 8.02 19.26
CA GLN A 41 -1.51 7.14 18.27
C GLN A 41 -1.17 7.90 16.97
N PRO A 42 0.01 7.64 16.40
CA PRO A 42 0.43 8.32 15.17
C PRO A 42 -0.47 7.93 14.00
N GLN A 43 -0.63 8.85 13.05
CA GLN A 43 -1.23 8.56 11.76
C GLN A 43 -0.49 7.40 11.07
N ILE A 44 -1.25 6.55 10.39
CA ILE A 44 -0.76 5.41 9.63
C ILE A 44 -0.94 5.70 8.14
N GLN A 45 0.09 5.45 7.34
CA GLN A 45 -0.01 5.43 5.89
C GLN A 45 -0.02 3.99 5.39
N ILE A 46 -0.89 3.69 4.44
CA ILE A 46 -0.95 2.38 3.78
C ILE A 46 -0.83 2.61 2.28
N ASP A 47 0.17 1.97 1.68
CA ASP A 47 0.36 1.97 0.23
C ASP A 47 0.05 0.55 -0.28
N PHE A 48 -1.01 0.41 -1.07
CA PHE A 48 -1.40 -0.86 -1.69
C PHE A 48 -0.64 -1.11 -3.00
N THR A 49 -0.21 -2.36 -3.19
CA THR A 49 0.30 -2.90 -4.46
C THR A 49 -0.60 -4.06 -4.90
N GLU A 50 -0.26 -4.72 -6.02
CA GLU A 50 -1.06 -5.81 -6.60
C GLU A 50 -1.30 -6.98 -5.63
N ASP A 51 -0.27 -7.39 -4.91
CA ASP A 51 -0.23 -8.59 -4.07
C ASP A 51 0.10 -8.33 -2.60
N ALA A 52 0.37 -7.08 -2.23
CA ALA A 52 0.84 -6.70 -0.92
C ALA A 52 0.35 -5.30 -0.52
N TYR A 53 0.59 -4.96 0.74
CA TYR A 53 0.48 -3.58 1.20
C TYR A 53 1.65 -3.24 2.12
N ARG A 54 2.14 -1.99 1.98
CA ARG A 54 3.10 -1.41 2.91
C ARG A 54 2.36 -0.54 3.91
N ARG A 55 2.49 -0.84 5.19
CA ARG A 55 1.95 -0.06 6.30
C ARG A 55 3.09 0.65 7.01
N CYS A 56 3.03 1.97 7.06
CA CYS A 56 3.96 2.83 7.77
C CYS A 56 3.26 3.52 8.93
N ASP A 57 3.81 3.40 10.13
CA ASP A 57 3.60 4.40 11.18
C ASP A 57 4.73 5.43 11.13
N GLN A 58 4.69 6.46 11.98
CA GLN A 58 5.69 7.53 12.02
C GLN A 58 7.14 7.06 12.28
N HIS A 59 7.36 5.80 12.66
CA HIS A 59 8.65 5.27 13.06
C HIS A 59 9.08 4.06 12.21
N ILE A 60 8.14 3.22 11.78
CA ILE A 60 8.41 1.92 11.17
C ILE A 60 7.47 1.68 9.99
N CYS A 61 8.02 1.13 8.91
CA CYS A 61 7.25 0.57 7.80
C CYS A 61 7.39 -0.95 7.77
N SER A 62 6.27 -1.65 7.61
CA SER A 62 6.21 -3.11 7.43
C SER A 62 5.41 -3.44 6.18
N ILE A 63 5.81 -4.50 5.48
CA ILE A 63 5.14 -5.00 4.28
C ILE A 63 4.44 -6.31 4.65
N TYR A 64 3.23 -6.48 4.16
CA TYR A 64 2.40 -7.64 4.41
C TYR A 64 1.77 -8.10 3.09
N ASP A 65 1.60 -9.41 2.95
CA ASP A 65 0.84 -9.98 1.85
C ASP A 65 -0.61 -9.53 1.95
N LEU A 66 -1.22 -9.27 0.80
CA LEU A 66 -2.64 -8.97 0.71
C LEU A 66 -3.43 -10.28 0.96
N SER A 67 -3.99 -10.42 2.15
CA SER A 67 -4.92 -11.50 2.51
C SER A 67 -6.34 -11.18 2.02
N PRO A 68 -7.19 -12.20 1.79
CA PRO A 68 -8.24 -12.16 0.78
C PRO A 68 -9.08 -10.89 0.81
N VAL A 69 -9.20 -10.30 -0.36
CA VAL A 69 -10.04 -9.14 -0.62
C VAL A 69 -11.42 -9.66 -0.99
N GLU A 70 -12.42 -9.26 -0.22
CA GLU A 70 -13.82 -9.52 -0.57
C GLU A 70 -14.40 -8.23 -1.15
N GLN A 71 -14.77 -8.27 -2.44
CA GLN A 71 -15.44 -7.16 -3.11
C GLN A 71 -16.92 -7.50 -3.31
N ALA A 72 -17.80 -6.61 -2.85
CA ALA A 72 -19.25 -6.75 -2.98
C ALA A 72 -19.87 -5.41 -3.42
N GLY A 73 -20.07 -5.25 -4.72
CA GLY A 73 -20.45 -3.96 -5.30
C GLY A 73 -19.36 -2.92 -5.06
N ASP A 74 -19.73 -1.78 -4.50
CA ASP A 74 -18.80 -0.68 -4.19
C ASP A 74 -18.11 -0.83 -2.82
N HIS A 75 -18.27 -1.99 -2.17
CA HIS A 75 -17.64 -2.28 -0.89
C HIS A 75 -16.44 -3.21 -1.06
N VAL A 76 -15.37 -2.90 -0.35
CA VAL A 76 -14.15 -3.71 -0.28
C VAL A 76 -13.85 -4.05 1.17
N ARG A 77 -13.65 -5.33 1.46
CA ARG A 77 -13.16 -5.80 2.75
C ARG A 77 -11.76 -6.40 2.56
N ILE A 78 -10.79 -5.89 3.31
CA ILE A 78 -9.39 -6.29 3.24
C ILE A 78 -8.97 -6.84 4.61
N THR A 79 -8.28 -7.98 4.65
CA THR A 79 -7.76 -8.55 5.90
C THR A 79 -6.27 -8.23 6.06
N PHE A 80 -5.90 -7.63 7.19
CA PHE A 80 -4.54 -7.19 7.53
C PHE A 80 -3.89 -8.15 8.53
N GLY A 81 -2.70 -8.68 8.19
CA GLY A 81 -1.86 -9.45 9.13
C GLY A 81 -2.57 -10.61 9.84
N GLY A 82 -3.67 -11.13 9.29
CA GLY A 82 -4.51 -12.18 9.88
C GLY A 82 -5.33 -11.79 11.12
N VAL A 83 -5.25 -10.54 11.58
CA VAL A 83 -5.88 -10.09 12.84
C VAL A 83 -6.58 -8.73 12.74
N GLY A 84 -6.46 -8.06 11.60
CA GLY A 84 -7.16 -6.81 11.29
C GLY A 84 -8.06 -6.94 10.08
N VAL A 85 -9.10 -6.11 10.04
CA VAL A 85 -10.02 -5.99 8.92
C VAL A 85 -10.19 -4.51 8.62
N MET A 86 -10.19 -4.16 7.34
CA MET A 86 -10.63 -2.86 6.84
C MET A 86 -11.85 -3.05 5.96
N GLU A 87 -12.83 -2.20 6.16
CA GLU A 87 -14.01 -2.10 5.33
C GLU A 87 -14.00 -0.73 4.68
N ALA A 88 -14.10 -0.70 3.36
CA ALA A 88 -14.04 0.50 2.56
C ALA A 88 -15.26 0.60 1.64
N SER A 89 -15.74 1.81 1.45
CA SER A 89 -16.78 2.20 0.49
C SER A 89 -16.35 3.51 -0.17
N PRO A 90 -17.05 4.02 -1.20
CA PRO A 90 -16.72 5.32 -1.81
C PRO A 90 -16.71 6.49 -0.80
N ASP A 91 -17.38 6.35 0.35
CA ASP A 91 -17.45 7.36 1.40
C ASP A 91 -16.24 7.35 2.37
N GLY A 92 -15.35 6.35 2.23
CA GLY A 92 -14.16 6.20 3.05
C GLY A 92 -13.98 4.78 3.59
N ALA A 93 -13.00 4.60 4.47
CA ALA A 93 -12.71 3.30 5.07
C ALA A 93 -12.60 3.36 6.59
N ARG A 94 -12.90 2.24 7.24
CA ARG A 94 -12.63 2.01 8.66
C ARG A 94 -11.88 0.71 8.84
N TYR A 95 -10.96 0.70 9.79
CA TYR A 95 -10.21 -0.51 10.13
C TYR A 95 -10.31 -0.81 11.61
N VAL A 96 -10.24 -2.10 11.93
CA VAL A 96 -10.13 -2.61 13.29
C VAL A 96 -9.09 -3.73 13.29
N GLU A 97 -8.11 -3.63 14.17
CA GLU A 97 -7.05 -4.59 14.40
C GLU A 97 -7.08 -5.02 15.87
N THR A 98 -6.96 -6.32 16.11
CA THR A 98 -6.91 -6.87 17.46
C THR A 98 -5.60 -7.63 17.66
N VAL A 99 -4.73 -7.11 18.53
CA VAL A 99 -3.46 -7.78 18.89
C VAL A 99 -3.57 -8.33 20.30
N LYS A 100 -3.07 -9.56 20.53
CA LYS A 100 -2.94 -10.13 21.88
C LYS A 100 -1.50 -10.07 22.33
N VAL A 101 -1.22 -9.37 23.42
CA VAL A 101 0.11 -9.27 24.04
C VAL A 101 0.01 -9.74 25.49
N GLY A 102 0.69 -10.83 25.84
CA GLY A 102 0.72 -11.35 27.22
C GLY A 102 -0.67 -11.66 27.81
N GLY A 103 -1.63 -12.08 26.99
CA GLY A 103 -3.02 -12.33 27.40
C GLY A 103 -3.93 -11.10 27.41
N THR A 104 -3.38 -9.89 27.24
CA THR A 104 -4.14 -8.66 27.08
C THR A 104 -4.54 -8.45 25.63
N ARG A 105 -5.80 -8.09 25.38
CA ARG A 105 -6.30 -7.73 24.06
C ARG A 105 -6.14 -6.22 23.86
N ILE A 106 -5.37 -5.83 22.85
CA ILE A 106 -5.21 -4.46 22.39
C ILE A 106 -6.06 -4.31 21.13
N ILE A 107 -6.91 -3.29 21.08
CA ILE A 107 -7.74 -2.97 19.91
C ILE A 107 -7.21 -1.66 19.35
N ASN A 108 -6.80 -1.69 18.09
CA ASN A 108 -6.42 -0.51 17.32
C ASN A 108 -7.47 -0.33 16.21
N GLN A 109 -8.04 0.86 16.09
CA GLN A 109 -9.08 1.13 15.12
C GLN A 109 -9.05 2.59 14.70
N GLY A 110 -9.64 2.88 13.54
CA GLY A 110 -9.71 4.23 13.03
C GLY A 110 -10.36 4.31 11.67
N SER A 111 -10.20 5.47 11.02
CA SER A 111 -10.72 5.74 9.69
C SER A 111 -9.61 6.11 8.72
N CYS A 112 -9.74 5.70 7.46
CA CYS A 112 -8.81 6.05 6.39
C CYS A 112 -9.48 6.90 5.32
N THR A 113 -8.73 7.86 4.81
CA THR A 113 -9.05 8.66 3.64
C THR A 113 -8.19 8.24 2.46
N PHE A 114 -8.79 8.18 1.28
CA PHE A 114 -8.14 7.85 0.01
C PHE A 114 -8.84 8.61 -1.12
N ARG A 115 -8.24 8.60 -2.32
CA ARG A 115 -8.77 9.35 -3.47
C ARG A 115 -9.95 8.65 -4.15
N SER A 116 -9.76 7.39 -4.54
CA SER A 116 -10.81 6.54 -5.09
C SER A 116 -10.55 5.07 -4.74
N LEU A 117 -11.61 4.25 -4.66
CA LEU A 117 -11.47 2.79 -4.61
C LEU A 117 -10.94 2.23 -5.94
N ASP A 118 -11.16 2.93 -7.06
CA ASP A 118 -10.62 2.53 -8.36
C ASP A 118 -9.08 2.57 -8.40
N ASP A 119 -8.47 3.29 -7.45
CA ASP A 119 -7.02 3.36 -7.32
C ASP A 119 -6.43 2.10 -6.66
N LEU A 120 -7.27 1.21 -6.13
CA LEU A 120 -6.86 -0.10 -5.64
C LEU A 120 -6.73 -1.05 -6.84
N HIS A 121 -5.51 -1.27 -7.32
CA HIS A 121 -5.25 -2.32 -8.31
C HIS A 121 -5.16 -3.68 -7.62
N LEU A 122 -6.33 -4.23 -7.24
CA LEU A 122 -6.40 -5.54 -6.60
C LEU A 122 -6.69 -6.57 -7.67
N GLU A 123 -5.67 -7.35 -8.04
CA GLU A 123 -5.94 -8.58 -8.77
C GLU A 123 -6.76 -9.49 -7.87
N ASN A 124 -7.88 -9.97 -8.40
CA ASN A 124 -8.91 -10.66 -7.65
C ASN A 124 -8.35 -11.98 -7.08
N THR A 125 -7.77 -11.93 -5.88
CA THR A 125 -7.40 -13.11 -5.09
C THR A 125 -8.68 -13.66 -4.44
N GLN A 126 -9.64 -14.05 -5.28
CA GLN A 126 -10.81 -14.80 -4.81
C GLN A 126 -10.29 -15.96 -3.98
N ALA A 127 -10.67 -15.97 -2.70
CA ALA A 127 -10.45 -17.10 -1.82
C ALA A 127 -10.82 -18.36 -2.59
N ALA A 128 -9.87 -19.29 -2.72
CA ALA A 128 -10.09 -20.57 -3.37
C ALA A 128 -11.42 -21.12 -2.87
N THR A 129 -12.39 -21.25 -3.78
CA THR A 129 -13.71 -21.82 -3.45
C THR A 129 -13.45 -23.15 -2.75
N PRO A 130 -13.91 -23.36 -1.49
CA PRO A 130 -13.77 -24.65 -0.85
C PRO A 130 -14.46 -25.66 -1.78
N GLY A 131 -13.66 -26.58 -2.32
CA GLY A 131 -14.11 -27.56 -3.28
C GLY A 131 -15.41 -28.17 -2.81
N ARG A 132 -16.44 -28.06 -3.66
CA ARG A 132 -17.66 -28.83 -3.58
C ARG A 132 -17.26 -30.30 -3.43
N ALA A 133 -17.34 -30.83 -2.21
CA ALA A 133 -17.24 -32.25 -1.97
C ALA A 133 -18.46 -32.88 -2.65
N THR A 134 -18.25 -33.43 -3.84
CA THR A 134 -19.21 -34.31 -4.48
C THR A 134 -19.26 -35.58 -3.62
N LEU A 135 -20.39 -35.80 -2.97
CA LEU A 135 -20.75 -37.07 -2.34
C LEU A 135 -20.76 -38.22 -3.35
#